data_AF-A0A7K2U4K3-F1
#
_entry.id   AF-A0A7K2U4K3-F1
#
_cell.length_a   1.000
_cell.length_b   1.000
_cell.length_c   1.000
_cell.angle_alpha   90.00
_cell.angle_beta   90.00
_cell.angle_gamma   90.00
#
_symmetry.space_group_name_H-M   'P 1'
#
loop_
_entity.id
_entity.type
_entity.pdbx_description
1 polymer ?
#
loop_
_entity_poly.entity_id
_entity_poly.type
_entity_poly.pdbx_seq_one_letter_code
_entity_poly.pdbx_strand_id
1 'polypeptide(L)'
;MLHIGPETAPCDLVTVPARQGLEAVDILRRGADHAAVGPVLHDGTCATLGFLVPPGTAEAWDVPGSACTRTDGRGLRIPAEPPVTGGGWLLPPGADAPVTDPAALRDALGQAARLIEAADNCR
;
A
#
# COMPACT_ATOMS: atom_id res chain seq x y z
N MET A 1 -35.26 -4.13 8.56
CA MET A 1 -34.03 -3.97 9.35
C MET A 1 -32.89 -3.92 8.35
N LEU A 2 -32.41 -2.72 8.02
CA LEU A 2 -31.31 -2.55 7.07
C LEU A 2 -30.07 -3.22 7.69
N HIS A 3 -29.57 -4.27 7.03
CA HIS A 3 -28.27 -4.84 7.34
C HIS A 3 -27.24 -3.82 6.85
N ILE A 4 -26.79 -2.94 7.75
CA ILE A 4 -25.63 -2.09 7.52
C ILE A 4 -24.46 -3.08 7.40
N GLY A 5 -24.02 -3.36 6.16
CA GLY A 5 -22.77 -4.08 5.92
C GLY A 5 -21.61 -3.34 6.58
N PRO A 6 -20.47 -4.01 6.86
CA PRO A 6 -19.38 -3.43 7.65
C PRO A 6 -19.03 -2.06 7.08
N GLU A 7 -19.11 -1.03 7.92
CA GLU A 7 -18.84 0.35 7.56
C GLU A 7 -17.39 0.46 7.09
N THR A 8 -17.16 0.38 5.77
CA THR A 8 -15.82 0.45 5.19
C THR A 8 -15.27 1.85 5.41
N ALA A 9 -14.32 1.99 6.34
CA ALA A 9 -13.68 3.26 6.67
C ALA A 9 -12.96 3.87 5.45
N PRO A 10 -12.93 5.20 5.31
CA PRO A 10 -12.13 5.87 4.27
C PRO A 10 -10.65 5.49 4.43
N CYS A 11 -9.91 5.35 3.33
CA CYS A 11 -8.48 5.01 3.33
C CYS A 11 -7.72 5.96 2.41
N ASP A 12 -6.44 6.18 2.68
CA ASP A 12 -5.51 6.86 1.76
C ASP A 12 -4.71 5.81 0.96
N LEU A 13 -4.11 6.24 -0.16
CA LEU A 13 -3.37 5.37 -1.07
C LEU A 13 -1.93 5.86 -1.24
N VAL A 14 -0.96 5.01 -0.90
CA VAL A 14 0.48 5.25 -1.14
C VAL A 14 0.92 4.50 -2.39
N THR A 15 1.33 5.23 -3.42
CA THR A 15 1.85 4.67 -4.68
C THR A 15 3.37 4.75 -4.76
N VAL A 16 4.00 3.67 -5.23
CA VAL A 16 5.47 3.52 -5.33
C VAL A 16 5.88 2.72 -6.57
N PRO A 17 7.12 2.87 -7.08
CA PRO A 17 7.65 2.00 -8.12
C PRO A 17 7.61 0.53 -7.72
N ALA A 18 7.29 -0.36 -8.67
CA ALA A 18 7.03 -1.77 -8.39
C ALA A 18 8.21 -2.49 -7.72
N ARG A 19 9.46 -2.20 -8.13
CA ARG A 19 10.66 -2.77 -7.48
C ARG A 19 10.71 -2.42 -5.99
N GLN A 20 10.52 -1.16 -5.64
CA GLN A 20 10.54 -0.71 -4.25
C GLN A 20 9.35 -1.25 -3.45
N GLY A 21 8.16 -1.28 -4.06
CA GLY A 21 6.95 -1.79 -3.42
C GLY A 21 7.02 -3.29 -3.13
N LEU A 22 7.53 -4.11 -4.06
CA LEU A 22 7.66 -5.56 -3.83
C LEU A 22 8.66 -5.87 -2.71
N GLU A 23 9.80 -5.17 -2.68
CA GLU A 23 10.74 -5.28 -1.57
C GLU A 23 10.11 -4.85 -0.25
N ALA A 24 9.32 -3.77 -0.23
CA ALA A 24 8.60 -3.33 0.97
C ALA A 24 7.57 -4.37 1.46
N VAL A 25 6.80 -5.00 0.55
CA VAL A 25 5.89 -6.10 0.90
C VAL A 25 6.67 -7.24 1.55
N ASP A 26 7.79 -7.63 0.96
CA ASP A 26 8.58 -8.73 1.45
C ASP A 26 9.24 -8.41 2.82
N ILE A 27 9.74 -7.19 3.01
CA ILE A 27 10.27 -6.69 4.29
C ILE A 27 9.18 -6.73 5.37
N LEU A 28 7.98 -6.21 5.09
CA LEU A 28 6.87 -6.22 6.05
C LEU A 28 6.48 -7.65 6.45
N ARG A 29 6.48 -8.59 5.51
CA ARG A 29 6.17 -10.01 5.76
C ARG A 29 7.25 -10.74 6.56
N ARG A 30 8.51 -10.32 6.43
CA ARG A 30 9.67 -10.91 7.14
C ARG A 30 9.98 -10.24 8.47
N GLY A 31 9.44 -9.05 8.73
CA GLY A 31 9.69 -8.27 9.94
C GLY A 31 9.32 -9.03 11.21
N ALA A 32 10.03 -8.76 12.31
CA ALA A 32 9.86 -9.47 13.59
C ALA A 32 8.42 -9.40 14.14
N ASP A 33 7.74 -8.27 13.90
CA ASP A 33 6.36 -8.04 14.32
C ASP A 33 5.31 -8.66 13.36
N HIS A 34 5.75 -9.24 12.24
CA HIS A 34 4.89 -9.71 11.14
C HIS A 34 3.78 -8.70 10.82
N ALA A 35 4.19 -7.43 10.69
CA ALA A 35 3.28 -6.32 10.46
C ALA A 35 2.32 -6.68 9.33
N ALA A 36 1.02 -6.57 9.59
CA ALA A 36 0.01 -6.95 8.63
C ALA A 36 0.20 -6.11 7.35
N VAL A 37 0.44 -6.80 6.23
CA VAL A 37 0.42 -6.16 4.92
C VAL A 37 -1.03 -6.07 4.51
N GLY A 38 -1.54 -4.84 4.44
CA GLY A 38 -2.88 -4.58 3.97
C GLY A 38 -3.01 -4.85 2.47
N PRO A 39 -4.19 -4.54 1.88
CA PRO A 39 -4.41 -4.76 0.47
C PRO A 39 -3.46 -3.93 -0.40
N VAL A 40 -2.92 -4.55 -1.45
CA VAL A 40 -1.95 -3.94 -2.36
C VAL A 40 -2.46 -4.04 -3.79
N LEU A 41 -2.49 -2.92 -4.47
CA LEU A 41 -2.85 -2.77 -5.88
C LEU A 41 -1.60 -2.76 -6.74
N HIS A 42 -1.72 -3.22 -7.97
CA HIS A 42 -0.78 -2.92 -9.03
C HIS A 42 -1.50 -2.18 -10.15
N ASP A 43 -0.80 -1.26 -10.83
CA ASP A 43 -1.32 -0.66 -12.05
C ASP A 43 -1.30 -1.68 -13.21
N GLY A 44 -1.95 -1.36 -14.33
CA GLY A 44 -2.05 -2.27 -15.47
C GLY A 44 -0.75 -2.51 -16.24
N THR A 45 0.24 -1.66 -16.05
CA THR A 45 1.61 -1.85 -16.55
C THR A 45 2.51 -2.56 -15.54
N CYS A 46 2.02 -2.83 -14.32
CA CYS A 46 2.77 -3.39 -13.20
C CYS A 46 4.05 -2.59 -12.87
N ALA A 47 4.08 -1.30 -13.23
CA ALA A 47 5.19 -0.40 -12.96
C ALA A 47 5.05 0.27 -11.59
N THR A 48 3.82 0.38 -11.09
CA THR A 48 3.49 1.02 -9.82
C THR A 48 2.69 0.07 -8.94
N LEU A 49 3.02 0.03 -7.64
CA LEU A 49 2.20 -0.60 -6.61
C LEU A 49 1.54 0.45 -5.72
N GLY A 50 0.34 0.14 -5.23
CA GLY A 50 -0.47 1.00 -4.36
C GLY A 50 -0.83 0.30 -3.06
N PHE A 51 -0.41 0.86 -1.93
CA PHE A 51 -0.73 0.36 -0.59
C PHE A 51 -1.88 1.15 0.02
N LEU A 52 -2.89 0.44 0.51
CA LEU A 52 -3.91 1.06 1.34
C LEU A 52 -3.39 1.31 2.75
N VAL A 53 -3.60 2.53 3.23
CA VAL A 53 -3.21 3.00 4.56
C VAL A 53 -4.38 3.75 5.23
N PRO A 54 -4.35 3.93 6.57
CA PRO A 54 -5.38 4.68 7.27
C PRO A 54 -5.56 6.11 6.72
N PRO A 55 -6.77 6.67 6.80
CA PRO A 55 -7.05 8.02 6.32
C PRO A 55 -6.29 9.06 7.16
N GLY A 56 -5.90 10.17 6.53
CA GLY A 56 -5.07 11.21 7.14
C GLY A 56 -3.57 10.94 7.02
N THR A 57 -3.18 9.76 6.52
CA THR A 57 -1.78 9.44 6.23
C THR A 57 -1.19 10.41 5.19
N ALA A 58 -1.99 10.80 4.20
CA ALA A 58 -1.54 11.69 3.12
C ALA A 58 -1.08 13.07 3.62
N GLU A 59 -1.59 13.56 4.75
CA GLU A 59 -1.26 14.89 5.28
C GLU A 59 0.17 14.97 5.85
N ALA A 60 0.71 13.82 6.27
CA ALA A 60 2.03 13.72 6.90
C ALA A 60 2.92 12.68 6.17
N TRP A 61 2.66 12.42 4.90
CA TRP A 61 3.45 11.49 4.13
C TRP A 61 4.63 12.20 3.46
N ASP A 62 5.83 11.84 3.89
CA ASP A 62 7.09 12.39 3.38
C ASP A 62 8.11 11.26 3.23
N VAL A 63 7.93 10.42 2.22
CA VAL A 63 8.88 9.34 1.89
C VAL A 63 9.34 9.50 0.43
N PRO A 64 10.65 9.62 0.18
CA PRO A 64 11.19 9.76 -1.17
C PRO A 64 10.81 8.59 -2.09
N GLY A 65 10.53 8.91 -3.35
CA GLY A 65 10.15 7.90 -4.36
C GLY A 65 8.73 7.36 -4.21
N SER A 66 7.93 7.92 -3.29
CA SER A 66 6.53 7.55 -3.08
C SER A 66 5.62 8.77 -3.13
N ALA A 67 4.36 8.56 -3.48
CA ALA A 67 3.32 9.57 -3.41
C ALA A 67 2.15 9.05 -2.59
N CYS A 68 1.61 9.85 -1.67
CA CYS A 68 0.40 9.51 -0.94
C CYS A 68 -0.73 10.41 -1.40
N THR A 69 -1.79 9.79 -1.91
CA THR A 69 -2.98 10.49 -2.38
C THR A 69 -4.07 10.33 -1.34
N ARG A 70 -4.61 11.47 -0.86
CA ARG A 70 -5.82 11.47 -0.06
C ARG A 70 -6.97 11.01 -0.93
N THR A 71 -7.74 10.03 -0.46
CA THR A 71 -8.97 9.65 -1.15
C THR A 71 -10.13 10.42 -0.53
N ASP A 72 -10.38 11.67 -0.97
CA ASP A 72 -11.31 12.71 -0.43
C ASP A 72 -12.70 12.24 0.04
N GLY A 73 -12.80 11.39 1.07
CA GLY A 73 -14.06 10.83 1.57
C GLY A 73 -14.84 9.98 0.55
N ARG A 74 -14.45 9.95 -0.73
CA ARG A 74 -14.96 8.97 -1.71
C ARG A 74 -14.47 7.58 -1.39
N GLY A 75 -13.38 7.48 -0.61
CA GLY A 75 -12.72 6.25 -0.20
C GLY A 75 -12.24 5.48 -1.42
N LEU A 76 -11.05 4.90 -1.37
CA LEU A 76 -10.95 3.62 -2.03
C LEU A 76 -11.83 2.72 -1.16
N ARG A 77 -13.15 2.68 -1.43
CA ARG A 77 -14.00 1.57 -0.99
C ARG A 77 -13.25 0.39 -1.54
N ILE A 78 -12.70 -0.45 -0.68
CA ILE A 78 -11.94 -1.62 -1.11
C ILE A 78 -12.94 -2.49 -1.88
N PRO A 79 -13.01 -2.43 -3.22
CA PRO A 79 -14.00 -3.21 -3.91
C PRO A 79 -13.43 -4.63 -4.01
N ALA A 80 -14.29 -5.64 -4.08
CA ALA A 80 -13.83 -6.99 -4.41
C ALA A 80 -13.03 -6.99 -5.74
N GLU A 81 -13.32 -6.03 -6.61
CA GLU A 81 -12.63 -5.77 -7.87
C GLU A 81 -11.71 -4.53 -7.79
N PRO A 82 -10.55 -4.54 -8.45
CA PRO A 82 -9.60 -3.42 -8.44
C PRO A 82 -10.23 -2.15 -9.07
N PRO A 83 -10.16 -0.98 -8.43
CA PRO A 83 -10.80 0.25 -8.91
C PRO A 83 -10.04 0.95 -10.06
N VAL A 84 -8.95 0.36 -10.55
CA VAL A 84 -8.09 0.93 -11.60
C VAL A 84 -8.29 0.19 -12.92
N THR A 85 -8.68 0.90 -13.98
CA THR A 85 -8.82 0.32 -15.33
C THR A 85 -7.49 -0.28 -15.79
N GLY A 86 -7.46 -1.61 -15.96
CA GLY A 86 -6.28 -2.37 -16.37
C GLY A 86 -5.37 -2.85 -15.24
N GLY A 87 -5.53 -2.33 -14.01
CA GLY A 87 -4.77 -2.79 -12.84
C GLY A 87 -5.48 -3.89 -12.05
N GLY A 88 -4.82 -4.38 -11.00
CA GLY A 88 -5.26 -5.56 -10.25
C GLY A 88 -4.84 -5.55 -8.78
N TRP A 89 -5.36 -6.51 -8.02
CA TRP A 89 -4.90 -6.76 -6.66
C TRP A 89 -3.65 -7.65 -6.71
N LEU A 90 -2.54 -7.14 -6.18
CA LEU A 90 -1.39 -7.98 -5.84
C LEU A 90 -1.68 -8.76 -4.55
N LEU A 91 -2.22 -8.07 -3.55
CA LEU A 91 -2.74 -8.66 -2.33
C LEU A 91 -4.21 -8.24 -2.20
N PRO A 92 -5.16 -9.16 -2.45
CA PRO A 92 -6.57 -8.84 -2.36
C PRO A 92 -6.96 -8.61 -0.90
N PRO A 93 -8.01 -7.81 -0.67
CA PRO A 93 -8.55 -7.64 0.67
C PRO A 93 -9.12 -8.96 1.22
N GLY A 94 -8.73 -9.29 2.44
CA GLY A 94 -9.49 -10.24 3.26
C GLY A 94 -10.73 -9.58 3.85
N ALA A 95 -11.73 -10.38 4.26
CA ALA A 95 -12.99 -9.88 4.82
C ALA A 95 -12.82 -8.93 6.02
N ASP A 96 -11.71 -9.03 6.74
CA ASP A 96 -11.33 -8.21 7.90
C ASP A 96 -9.85 -7.76 7.83
N ALA A 97 -9.23 -7.77 6.64
CA ALA A 97 -7.81 -7.43 6.53
C ALA A 97 -7.60 -5.94 6.86
N PRO A 98 -6.82 -5.59 7.91
CA PRO A 98 -6.51 -4.21 8.21
C PRO A 98 -5.70 -3.59 7.07
N VAL A 99 -5.84 -2.27 6.88
CA VAL A 99 -4.96 -1.50 6.00
C VAL A 99 -3.53 -1.49 6.56
N THR A 100 -2.55 -1.25 5.70
CA THR A 100 -1.13 -1.29 6.07
C THR A 100 -0.83 -0.18 7.08
N ASP A 101 -0.14 -0.50 8.17
CA ASP A 101 0.31 0.51 9.12
C ASP A 101 1.26 1.50 8.43
N PRO A 102 1.00 2.82 8.51
CA PRO A 102 1.74 3.80 7.74
C PRO A 102 3.14 4.03 8.31
N ALA A 103 3.42 3.74 9.60
CA ALA A 103 4.77 3.84 10.13
C ALA A 103 5.64 2.66 9.67
N ALA A 104 5.10 1.45 9.73
CA ALA A 104 5.75 0.25 9.19
C ALA A 104 6.01 0.37 7.70
N LEU A 105 5.06 0.91 6.93
CA LEU A 105 5.24 1.14 5.49
C LEU A 105 6.38 2.13 5.20
N ARG A 106 6.50 3.22 5.97
CA ARG A 106 7.61 4.19 5.81
C ARG A 106 8.97 3.53 6.03
N ASP A 107 9.10 2.75 7.11
CA ASP A 107 10.34 2.04 7.42
C ASP A 107 10.71 1.04 6.33
N ALA A 108 9.74 0.22 5.90
CA ALA A 108 9.93 -0.77 4.84
C ALA A 108 10.34 -0.13 3.50
N LEU A 109 9.71 0.99 3.10
CA LEU A 109 10.07 1.72 1.89
C LEU A 109 11.46 2.34 1.96
N GLY A 110 11.84 2.87 3.13
CA GLY A 110 13.18 3.40 3.37
C GLY A 110 14.25 2.31 3.33
N GLN A 111 13.97 1.14 3.90
CA GLN A 111 14.86 -0.01 3.81
C GLN A 111 14.97 -0.55 2.37
N ALA A 112 13.84 -0.69 1.66
CA ALA A 112 13.82 -1.09 0.26
C ALA A 112 14.66 -0.16 -0.63
N ALA A 113 14.55 1.17 -0.43
CA ALA A 113 15.35 2.14 -1.17
C ALA A 113 16.86 1.93 -0.95
N ARG A 114 17.30 1.72 0.31
CA ARG A 114 18.71 1.43 0.61
C ARG A 114 19.20 0.12 -0.02
N LEU A 115 18.37 -0.91 -0.03
CA LEU A 115 18.71 -2.19 -0.66
C LEU A 115 18.88 -2.06 -2.18
N ILE A 116 17.96 -1.32 -2.83
CA ILE A 116 18.01 -1.07 -4.28
C ILE A 116 19.25 -0.24 -4.62
N GLU A 117 19.51 0.83 -3.87
CA GLU A 117 20.69 1.68 -4.07
C GLU A 117 21.98 0.87 -3.94
N ALA A 118 22.11 0.05 -2.88
CA ALA A 118 23.27 -0.82 -2.70
C ALA A 118 23.44 -1.82 -3.85
N ALA A 119 22.35 -2.39 -4.37
CA ALA A 119 22.39 -3.31 -5.50
C ALA A 119 22.79 -2.61 -6.81
N ASP A 120 22.28 -1.41 -7.07
CA ASP A 120 22.60 -0.63 -8.27
C ASP A 120 24.05 -0.11 -8.23
N ASN A 121 24.61 0.18 -7.05
CA ASN A 121 26.01 0.59 -6.86
C ASN A 121 27.04 -0.54 -6.97
N CYS A 122 26.60 -1.80 -6.98
CA CYS A 122 27.47 -2.98 -7.13
C CYS A 122 27.67 -3.39 -8.61
N ARG A 123 27.18 -2.60 -9.55
CA ARG A 123 27.25 -2.84 -11.00
C ARG A 123 28.42 -2.10 -11.64
#